data_AF-A0A535PYX3-F1
#
_entry.id   AF-A0A535PYX3-F1
#
_cell.length_a   1.000
_cell.length_b   1.000
_cell.length_c   1.000
_cell.angle_alpha   90.00
_cell.angle_beta   90.00
_cell.angle_gamma   90.00
#
_symmetry.space_group_name_H-M   'P 1'
#
loop_
_entity.id
_entity.type
_entity.pdbx_description
1 polymer ?
#
loop_
_entity_poly.entity_id
_entity_poly.type
_entity_poly.pdbx_seq_one_letter_code
_entity_poly.pdbx_strand_id
1 'polypeptide(L)' 'MPDNGTFTPQSKVRDVLARLGDRGRALLFEHGYDVGEGFVDVLSQYQTLQHAAETERLRDLEGLLAELNSAQ' A
#
# COMPACT_ATOMS: atom_id res chain seq x y z
N MET A 1 -19.18 1.42 12.89
CA MET A 1 -19.44 0.70 11.62
C MET A 1 -18.07 0.28 11.10
N PRO A 2 -17.77 -1.00 10.86
CA PRO A 2 -16.48 -1.37 10.30
C PRO A 2 -16.58 -1.21 8.79
N ASP A 3 -15.95 -0.18 8.26
CA ASP A 3 -16.04 0.15 6.85
C ASP A 3 -15.28 -0.89 6.02
N ASN A 4 -16.07 -1.74 5.37
CA ASN A 4 -15.85 -2.49 4.13
C ASN A 4 -14.39 -2.78 3.75
N GLY A 5 -13.99 -4.05 3.77
CA GLY A 5 -12.61 -4.55 3.57
C GLY A 5 -11.78 -3.97 2.41
N THR A 6 -12.41 -3.25 1.49
CA THR A 6 -11.84 -2.41 0.44
C THR A 6 -10.65 -1.54 0.91
N PHE A 7 -9.57 -1.55 0.14
CA PHE A 7 -8.46 -0.58 0.26
C PHE A 7 -8.84 0.75 -0.38
N THR A 8 -8.46 1.84 0.28
CA THR A 8 -8.69 3.23 -0.16
C THR A 8 -7.39 4.02 -0.14
N PRO A 9 -7.31 5.21 -0.76
CA PRO A 9 -6.11 6.07 -0.70
C PRO A 9 -5.68 6.40 0.73
N GLN A 10 -6.62 6.41 1.67
CA GLN A 10 -6.39 6.68 3.09
C GLN A 10 -5.94 5.43 3.87
N SER A 11 -6.03 4.25 3.26
CA SER A 11 -5.48 3.03 3.84
C SER A 11 -3.98 3.17 4.01
N LYS A 12 -3.47 2.64 5.12
CA LYS A 12 -2.04 2.65 5.43
C LYS A 12 -1.36 1.50 4.70
N VAL A 13 -0.09 1.70 4.33
CA VAL A 13 0.75 0.64 3.77
C VAL A 13 0.80 -0.57 4.72
N ARG A 14 0.89 -0.33 6.04
CA ARG A 14 0.85 -1.40 7.03
C ARG A 14 -0.43 -2.24 6.97
N ASP A 15 -1.58 -1.65 6.69
CA ASP A 15 -2.86 -2.38 6.58
C ASP A 15 -2.86 -3.32 5.37
N VAL A 16 -2.27 -2.87 4.25
CA VAL A 16 -2.06 -3.70 3.05
C VAL A 16 -1.19 -4.90 3.38
N LEU A 17 -0.05 -4.69 4.04
CA LEU A 17 0.85 -5.76 4.46
C LEU A 17 0.20 -6.69 5.50
N ALA A 18 -0.57 -6.14 6.44
CA ALA A 18 -1.23 -6.92 7.48
C ALA A 18 -2.35 -7.81 6.91
N ARG A 19 -3.05 -7.36 5.86
CA ARG A 19 -4.14 -8.12 5.22
C ARG A 19 -3.65 -9.08 4.14
N LEU A 20 -2.72 -8.66 3.29
CA LEU A 20 -2.28 -9.41 2.11
C LEU A 20 -0.88 -10.04 2.26
N GLY A 21 -0.14 -9.72 3.30
CA GLY A 21 1.21 -10.24 3.55
C GLY A 21 2.16 -9.97 2.38
N ASP A 22 2.89 -11.01 1.97
CA ASP A 22 3.83 -10.98 0.85
C ASP A 22 3.18 -10.55 -0.49
N ARG A 23 1.89 -10.84 -0.69
CA ARG A 23 1.19 -10.45 -1.91
C ARG A 23 1.00 -8.93 -2.00
N GLY A 24 0.68 -8.29 -0.88
CA GLY A 24 0.58 -6.83 -0.80
C GLY A 24 1.92 -6.17 -1.07
N ARG A 25 3.01 -6.76 -0.55
CA ARG A 25 4.38 -6.28 -0.81
C ARG A 25 4.76 -6.39 -2.29
N ALA A 26 4.42 -7.51 -2.94
CA ALA A 26 4.68 -7.69 -4.37
C ALA A 26 3.94 -6.63 -5.21
N LEU A 27 2.65 -6.41 -4.95
CA LEU A 27 1.87 -5.38 -5.65
C LEU A 27 2.43 -3.98 -5.43
N LEU A 28 2.80 -3.62 -4.20
CA LEU A 28 3.44 -2.33 -3.93
C LEU A 28 4.72 -2.16 -4.75
N PHE A 29 5.55 -3.20 -4.82
CA PHE A 29 6.79 -3.21 -5.58
C PHE A 29 6.54 -3.07 -7.10
N GLU A 30 5.56 -3.77 -7.66
CA GLU A 30 5.18 -3.66 -9.08
C GLU A 30 4.70 -2.24 -9.44
N HIS A 31 4.06 -1.53 -8.50
CA HIS A 31 3.64 -0.15 -8.67
C HIS A 31 4.75 0.89 -8.33
N GLY A 32 5.98 0.43 -8.10
CA GLY A 32 7.17 1.25 -7.87
C GLY A 32 7.42 1.64 -6.41
N TYR A 33 6.62 1.13 -5.48
CA TYR A 33 6.76 1.39 -4.06
C TYR A 33 7.52 0.26 -3.37
N ASP A 34 8.82 0.48 -3.17
CA ASP A 34 9.67 -0.46 -2.44
C ASP A 34 9.47 -0.33 -0.93
N VAL A 35 8.92 -1.39 -0.33
CA VAL A 35 8.68 -1.53 1.11
C VAL A 35 9.89 -2.17 1.80
N GLY A 36 11.11 -1.89 1.34
CA GLY A 36 12.35 -2.62 1.65
C GLY A 36 12.57 -2.98 3.12
N GLU A 37 13.44 -3.95 3.41
CA GLU A 37 13.68 -4.47 4.77
C GLU A 37 14.50 -3.52 5.68
N GLY A 38 14.42 -2.19 5.49
CA GLY A 38 15.26 -1.18 6.17
C GLY A 38 14.52 -0.30 7.19
N PHE A 39 15.27 0.39 8.06
CA PHE A 39 14.72 1.26 9.11
C PHE A 39 13.90 2.46 8.60
N VAL A 40 14.16 2.90 7.35
CA VAL A 40 13.38 3.94 6.64
C VAL A 40 11.96 3.45 6.30
N ASP A 41 11.76 2.13 6.32
CA ASP A 41 10.51 1.48 5.95
C ASP A 41 9.46 1.51 7.07
N VAL A 42 9.89 1.46 8.33
CA VAL A 42 8.98 1.44 9.49
C VAL A 42 8.12 2.71 9.53
N LEU A 43 8.68 3.88 9.23
CA LEU A 43 7.91 5.13 9.15
C LEU A 43 7.03 5.17 7.90
N SER A 44 7.54 4.60 6.80
CA SER A 44 6.85 4.49 5.52
C SER A 44 5.63 3.53 5.58
N GLN A 45 5.54 2.68 6.60
CA GLN A 45 4.38 1.82 6.84
C GLN A 45 3.21 2.56 7.51
N TYR A 46 3.46 3.66 8.24
CA TYR A 46 2.43 4.43 8.93
C TYR A 46 1.75 5.48 8.05
N GLN A 47 2.37 5.83 6.92
CA GLN A 47 1.82 6.73 5.91
C GLN A 47 0.74 6.02 5.06
N THR A 48 -0.12 6.85 4.46
CA THR A 48 -1.21 6.39 3.61
C THR A 48 -0.72 6.12 2.18
N LEU A 49 -1.45 5.30 1.43
CA LEU A 49 -1.13 5.05 0.02
C LEU A 49 -1.15 6.35 -0.80
N GLN A 50 -2.06 7.28 -0.48
CA GLN A 50 -2.07 8.60 -1.09
C GLN A 50 -0.76 9.36 -0.84
N HIS A 51 -0.25 9.35 0.38
CA HIS A 51 0.99 10.05 0.70
C HIS A 51 2.20 9.44 -0.02
N ALA A 52 2.21 8.11 -0.21
CA ALA A 52 3.20 7.43 -1.03
C ALA A 52 3.16 7.89 -2.50
N ALA A 53 1.97 8.14 -3.05
CA ALA A 53 1.80 8.71 -4.39
C ALA A 53 2.24 10.17 -4.46
N GLU A 54 1.88 10.99 -3.47
CA GLU A 54 2.27 12.40 -3.40
C GLU A 54 3.79 12.61 -3.26
N THR A 55 4.49 11.65 -2.67
CA THR A 55 5.96 11.67 -2.52
C THR A 55 6.70 11.09 -3.74
N GLU A 56 6.00 10.88 -4.86
CA GLU A 56 6.49 10.27 -6.10
C GLU A 56 7.08 8.86 -5.92
N ARG A 57 6.83 8.23 -4.77
CA ARG A 57 7.28 6.86 -4.47
C ARG A 57 6.31 5.80 -4.97
N LEU A 58 5.08 6.18 -5.31
CA LEU A 58 4.09 5.32 -5.93
C LEU A 58 3.67 5.94 -7.25
N ARG A 59 3.93 5.25 -8.36
CA ARG A 59 3.62 5.79 -9.70
C ARG A 59 2.13 5.72 -10.03
N ASP A 60 1.45 4.71 -9.51
CA ASP A 60 0.09 4.40 -9.90
C ASP A 60 -0.73 3.97 -8.68
N LEU A 61 -1.37 4.96 -8.05
CA LEU A 61 -2.21 4.75 -6.88
C LEU A 61 -3.54 4.08 -7.24
N GLU A 62 -4.16 4.51 -8.33
CA GLU A 62 -5.49 4.01 -8.71
C GLU A 62 -5.46 2.55 -9.15
N GLY A 63 -4.49 2.14 -9.98
CA GLY A 63 -4.34 0.75 -10.36
C GLY A 63 -3.86 -0.12 -9.20
N LEU A 64 -2.99 0.40 -8.30
CA LEU A 64 -2.66 -0.33 -7.07
C LEU A 64 -3.93 -0.61 -6.25
N LEU A 65 -4.80 0.38 -6.07
CA LEU A 65 -6.05 0.18 -5.34
C LEU A 65 -6.96 -0.82 -6.05
N ALA A 66 -7.07 -0.80 -7.37
CA ALA A 66 -7.85 -1.78 -8.11
C ALA A 66 -7.32 -3.21 -7.90
N GLU A 67 -6.01 -3.41 -8.02
CA GLU A 67 -5.33 -4.69 -7.81
C GLU A 67 -5.47 -5.18 -6.36
N LEU A 68 -5.24 -4.30 -5.38
CA LEU A 68 -5.38 -4.61 -3.96
C LEU A 68 -6.81 -5.03 -3.59
N ASN A 69 -7.81 -4.35 -4.16
CA ASN A 69 -9.21 -4.68 -3.97
C ASN A 69 -9.63 -5.95 -4.72
N SER A 70 -8.98 -6.27 -5.84
CA SER A 70 -9.22 -7.52 -6.56
C SER A 70 -8.49 -8.72 -5.95
N ALA A 71 -7.42 -8.49 -5.17
CA ALA A 71 -6.61 -9.51 -4.53
C ALA A 71 -7.10 -9.91 -3.12
N GLN A 72 -8.18 -9.28 -2.65
CA GLN A 72 -8.78 -9.44 -1.32
C GLN A 72 -9.58 -10.74 -1.15
#